data_AF-A0AA96NK91-F1
#
_entry.id   AF-A0AA96NK91-F1
#
_cell.length_a   1.000
_cell.length_b   1.000
_cell.length_c   1.000
_cell.angle_alpha   90.00
_cell.angle_beta   90.00
_cell.angle_gamma   90.00
#
_symmetry.space_group_name_H-M   'P 1'
#
loop_
_entity.id
_entity.type
_entity.pdbx_description
1 polymer ?
#
loop_
_entity_poly.entity_id
_entity_poly.type
_entity_poly.pdbx_seq_one_letter_code
_entity_poly.pdbx_strand_id
1 'polypeptide(L)'
;MKKLPYYQPDLQLLIHELKNCSRIIDEEHELYKFLITYFAASATENTGCLLPEKYRKFKRDSLQSRGMQLIGQILDELHFLDLDIPSTFTLTNSGIKQVIEYINEELDRKIQEELVLYRKESLLLNLTLLASVLSKITIYLNTDYKATVPDGIDELIVSFNSIKSYIFFDPRVFLGELKSTLEHILNRLLLTGEQEYRQNSRKVEINYTGLCSLFELFFAKILLDSYIDLLPFVNKDERDEISFSKEKGISLPNRILENFTNYIVDTRDEELIIGDKKIEVILKYLQQVKNISPNILNNYLSQPDENRALKLENIYLSLCEKNLIISDFSMNQSLSTDDSKLVIENLTLNNKSFYESMPINSIIGEPNMRLFRAPVLEFSEIDILPTFSFLESAKYFPYRILRSDILNKKNGKTWTTLIRKNFDERLLPEFKKIAESYDRDCKINYYLNQSKIDGIKALVKNNSLIEELDLVFIYNNTLYTYDLKNYGLARNVKQCKSIVNSQIYKEFAKLNKLKSTILSNKLLFQKEFGQFDTVEIGVVTVNTTPYKYFKNGRVYSIPELRKNPNLLIS
;
A
#
# COMPACT_ATOMS: atom_id res chain seq x y z
N MET A 1 2.01 -28.60 27.76
CA MET A 1 2.07 -27.83 26.50
C MET A 1 2.49 -26.41 26.83
N LYS A 2 3.56 -25.88 26.22
CA LYS A 2 3.89 -24.44 26.33
C LYS A 2 2.73 -23.68 25.68
N LYS A 3 2.07 -22.79 26.43
CA LYS A 3 1.06 -21.88 25.85
C LYS A 3 1.74 -21.08 24.74
N LEU A 4 1.29 -21.25 23.51
CA LEU A 4 1.69 -20.36 22.43
C LEU A 4 1.15 -18.97 22.80
N PRO A 5 1.95 -17.90 22.71
CA PRO A 5 1.50 -16.53 23.03
C PRO A 5 0.56 -15.94 21.95
N TYR A 6 0.12 -16.74 20.97
CA TYR A 6 -0.59 -16.30 19.77
C TYR A 6 -2.00 -16.87 19.73
N TYR A 7 -2.92 -16.15 19.10
CA TYR A 7 -4.33 -16.57 19.00
C TYR A 7 -4.49 -17.92 18.29
N GLN A 8 -5.28 -18.82 18.87
CA GLN A 8 -5.78 -20.02 18.23
C GLN A 8 -7.32 -20.04 18.33
N PRO A 9 -8.06 -20.19 17.22
CA PRO A 9 -9.51 -20.30 17.26
C PRO A 9 -9.94 -21.62 17.88
N ASP A 10 -11.05 -21.61 18.63
CA ASP A 10 -11.72 -22.86 19.01
C ASP A 10 -12.33 -23.52 17.76
N LEU A 11 -11.85 -24.71 17.40
CA LEU A 11 -12.25 -25.39 16.16
C LEU A 11 -13.75 -25.72 16.13
N GLN A 12 -14.35 -26.11 17.26
CA GLN A 12 -15.78 -26.45 17.31
C GLN A 12 -16.64 -25.20 17.11
N LEU A 13 -16.27 -24.09 17.74
CA LEU A 13 -16.94 -22.81 17.54
C LEU A 13 -16.75 -22.30 16.12
N LEU A 14 -15.54 -22.41 15.56
CA LEU A 14 -15.27 -21.97 14.19
C LEU A 14 -16.11 -22.76 13.17
N ILE A 15 -16.19 -24.09 13.31
CA ILE A 15 -17.04 -24.93 12.43
C ILE A 15 -18.53 -24.59 12.60
N HIS A 16 -18.96 -24.25 13.82
CA HIS A 16 -20.33 -23.82 14.06
C HIS A 16 -20.66 -22.51 13.31
N GLU A 17 -19.80 -21.51 13.44
CA GLU A 17 -19.94 -20.20 12.78
C GLU A 17 -19.82 -20.31 11.25
N LEU A 18 -19.04 -21.25 10.72
CA LEU A 18 -18.87 -21.46 9.27
C LEU A 18 -20.20 -21.70 8.55
N LYS A 19 -21.18 -22.34 9.20
CA LYS A 19 -22.52 -22.58 8.63
C LYS A 19 -23.28 -21.29 8.31
N ASN A 20 -22.92 -20.18 8.95
CA ASN A 20 -23.48 -18.86 8.67
C ASN A 20 -22.79 -18.23 7.44
N CYS A 21 -21.51 -18.52 7.23
CA CYS A 21 -20.72 -18.03 6.09
C CYS A 21 -20.91 -18.84 4.79
N SER A 22 -21.52 -20.03 4.85
CA SER A 22 -21.72 -20.92 3.70
C SER A 22 -22.99 -20.61 2.89
N ARG A 23 -23.70 -19.52 3.21
CA ARG A 23 -24.93 -19.09 2.50
C ARG A 23 -24.57 -18.09 1.41
N ILE A 24 -25.39 -18.07 0.36
CA ILE A 24 -25.40 -16.97 -0.61
C ILE A 24 -25.57 -15.66 0.16
N ILE A 25 -24.76 -14.65 -0.16
CA ILE A 25 -24.86 -13.33 0.45
C ILE A 25 -26.02 -12.59 -0.23
N ASP A 26 -27.21 -12.66 0.37
CA ASP A 26 -28.40 -11.95 -0.09
C ASP A 26 -28.51 -10.53 0.50
N GLU A 27 -29.59 -9.82 0.17
CA GLU A 27 -29.83 -8.46 0.65
C GLU A 27 -30.05 -8.36 2.18
N GLU A 28 -30.36 -9.47 2.85
CA GLU A 28 -30.57 -9.53 4.30
C GLU A 28 -29.30 -9.94 5.06
N HIS A 29 -28.25 -10.35 4.36
CA HIS A 29 -26.95 -10.66 4.96
C HIS A 29 -26.27 -9.40 5.53
N GLU A 30 -25.69 -9.49 6.73
CA GLU A 30 -25.10 -8.34 7.45
C GLU A 30 -23.96 -7.66 6.65
N LEU A 31 -23.13 -8.44 5.94
CA LEU A 31 -22.10 -7.89 5.03
C LEU A 31 -22.67 -7.11 3.85
N TYR A 32 -23.79 -7.54 3.28
CA TYR A 32 -24.44 -6.80 2.19
C TYR A 32 -24.95 -5.46 2.72
N LYS A 33 -25.66 -5.47 3.85
CA LYS A 33 -26.16 -4.27 4.54
C LYS A 33 -25.02 -3.29 4.84
N PHE A 34 -23.91 -3.79 5.37
CA PHE A 34 -22.71 -2.99 5.64
C PHE A 34 -22.16 -2.33 4.36
N LEU A 35 -21.94 -3.12 3.31
CA LEU A 35 -21.36 -2.62 2.06
C LEU A 35 -22.25 -1.60 1.37
N ILE A 36 -23.54 -1.89 1.26
CA ILE A 36 -24.48 -1.00 0.57
C ILE A 36 -24.67 0.31 1.33
N THR A 37 -24.65 0.27 2.66
CA THR A 37 -24.76 1.48 3.50
C THR A 37 -23.61 2.45 3.20
N TYR A 38 -22.36 1.99 3.29
CA TYR A 38 -21.21 2.87 3.06
C TYR A 38 -21.03 3.24 1.60
N PHE A 39 -21.33 2.32 0.66
CA PHE A 39 -21.33 2.66 -0.76
C PHE A 39 -22.33 3.76 -1.06
N ALA A 40 -23.56 3.64 -0.55
CA ALA A 40 -24.61 4.61 -0.80
C ALA A 40 -24.27 5.98 -0.22
N ALA A 41 -23.76 6.00 1.01
CA ALA A 41 -23.33 7.21 1.70
C ALA A 41 -22.16 7.90 0.96
N SER A 42 -21.08 7.17 0.66
CA SER A 42 -19.91 7.71 -0.04
C SER A 42 -20.26 8.24 -1.42
N ALA A 43 -21.08 7.53 -2.20
CA ALA A 43 -21.50 8.01 -3.51
C ALA A 43 -22.36 9.28 -3.39
N THR A 44 -23.30 9.33 -2.45
CA THR A 44 -24.20 10.48 -2.26
C THR A 44 -23.42 11.72 -1.83
N GLU A 45 -22.50 11.59 -0.87
CA GLU A 45 -21.68 12.69 -0.36
C GLU A 45 -20.75 13.28 -1.43
N ASN A 46 -20.19 12.42 -2.29
CA ASN A 46 -19.20 12.86 -3.27
C ASN A 46 -19.80 13.30 -4.62
N THR A 47 -20.93 12.76 -5.04
CA THR A 47 -21.52 13.03 -6.36
C THR A 47 -22.77 13.91 -6.30
N GLY A 48 -23.43 14.01 -5.13
CA GLY A 48 -24.77 14.57 -5.01
C GLY A 48 -25.85 13.75 -5.73
N CYS A 49 -25.49 12.64 -6.41
CA CYS A 49 -26.41 11.78 -7.12
C CYS A 49 -27.15 10.86 -6.14
N LEU A 50 -28.47 10.84 -6.31
CA LEU A 50 -29.40 10.04 -5.56
C LEU A 50 -29.40 8.59 -6.11
N LEU A 51 -28.72 7.67 -5.42
CA LEU A 51 -28.70 6.24 -5.77
C LEU A 51 -30.09 5.58 -5.66
N PRO A 52 -30.36 4.43 -6.32
CA PRO A 52 -31.64 3.72 -6.25
C PRO A 52 -32.19 3.60 -4.82
N GLU A 53 -33.52 3.73 -4.65
CA GLU A 53 -34.15 3.73 -3.32
C GLU A 53 -33.82 2.50 -2.49
N LYS A 54 -33.65 1.34 -3.14
CA LYS A 54 -33.25 0.09 -2.47
C LYS A 54 -31.94 0.22 -1.68
N TYR A 55 -31.05 1.13 -2.08
CA TYR A 55 -29.76 1.39 -1.42
C TYR A 55 -29.83 2.42 -0.29
N ARG A 56 -30.98 3.08 -0.10
CA ARG A 56 -31.19 4.06 0.97
C ARG A 56 -31.96 3.50 2.17
N LYS A 57 -32.20 2.18 2.19
CA LYS A 57 -32.87 1.47 3.31
C LYS A 57 -32.12 1.71 4.63
N PHE A 58 -30.79 1.79 4.57
CA PHE A 58 -29.92 2.04 5.71
C PHE A 58 -29.31 3.44 5.58
N LYS A 59 -29.54 4.31 6.58
CA LYS A 59 -29.01 5.68 6.59
C LYS A 59 -27.81 5.78 7.52
N ARG A 60 -26.66 6.14 6.95
CA ARG A 60 -25.42 6.45 7.66
C ARG A 60 -24.60 7.41 6.79
N ASP A 61 -23.74 8.21 7.40
CA ASP A 61 -22.75 8.98 6.66
C ASP A 61 -21.63 8.05 6.17
N SER A 62 -20.80 8.51 5.24
CA SER A 62 -19.67 7.77 4.71
C SER A 62 -18.67 7.44 5.82
N LEU A 63 -17.87 6.39 5.60
CA LEU A 63 -16.84 5.99 6.56
C LEU A 63 -15.88 7.16 6.89
N GLN A 64 -15.59 8.01 5.90
CA GLN A 64 -14.77 9.20 6.07
C GLN A 64 -15.41 10.24 6.98
N SER A 65 -16.65 10.62 6.68
CA SER A 65 -17.41 11.59 7.48
C SER A 65 -17.61 11.09 8.92
N ARG A 66 -17.92 9.81 9.09
CA ARG A 66 -18.07 9.19 10.42
C ARG A 66 -16.75 9.14 11.19
N GLY A 67 -15.64 8.82 10.54
CA GLY A 67 -14.31 8.86 11.16
C GLY A 67 -13.92 10.25 11.65
N MET A 68 -14.17 11.30 10.84
CA MET A 68 -13.92 12.69 11.22
C MET A 68 -14.80 13.14 12.39
N GLN A 69 -16.10 12.84 12.34
CA GLN A 69 -17.03 13.13 13.43
C GLN A 69 -16.64 12.43 14.73
N LEU A 70 -16.18 11.18 14.65
CA LEU A 70 -15.74 10.43 15.84
C LEU A 70 -14.50 11.06 16.48
N ILE A 71 -13.54 11.52 15.67
CA ILE A 71 -12.39 12.30 16.16
C ILE A 71 -12.87 13.59 16.85
N GLY A 72 -13.82 14.30 16.24
CA GLY A 72 -14.41 15.52 16.82
C GLY A 72 -15.17 15.28 18.14
N GLN A 73 -15.88 14.16 18.24
CA GLN A 73 -16.55 13.75 19.48
C GLN A 73 -15.54 13.43 20.58
N ILE A 74 -14.43 12.75 20.27
CA ILE A 74 -13.40 12.47 21.26
C ILE A 74 -12.68 13.75 21.70
N LEU A 75 -12.44 14.70 20.79
CA LEU A 75 -11.91 16.02 21.15
C LEU A 75 -12.81 16.75 22.16
N ASP A 76 -14.13 16.66 21.98
CA ASP A 76 -15.14 17.20 22.89
C ASP A 76 -15.16 16.46 24.24
N GLU A 77 -15.17 15.12 24.22
CA GLU A 77 -15.12 14.26 25.42
C GLU A 77 -13.86 14.48 26.27
N LEU A 78 -12.73 14.80 25.61
CA LEU A 78 -11.45 15.12 26.27
C LEU A 78 -11.31 16.60 26.63
N HIS A 79 -12.38 17.41 26.46
CA HIS A 79 -12.42 18.84 26.76
C HIS A 79 -11.40 19.69 25.99
N PHE A 80 -10.86 19.21 24.86
CA PHE A 80 -9.95 20.01 24.02
C PHE A 80 -10.67 21.17 23.33
N LEU A 81 -11.99 21.06 23.13
CA LEU A 81 -12.82 22.11 22.52
C LEU A 81 -13.28 23.17 23.54
N ASP A 82 -13.22 22.86 24.84
CA ASP A 82 -13.59 23.77 25.93
C ASP A 82 -12.44 24.67 26.38
N LEU A 83 -11.21 24.37 25.92
CA LEU A 83 -10.05 25.21 26.20
C LEU A 83 -10.23 26.53 25.47
N ASP A 84 -10.37 27.61 26.24
CA ASP A 84 -10.42 28.99 25.75
C ASP A 84 -9.01 29.39 25.28
N ILE A 85 -8.59 28.80 24.17
CA ILE A 85 -7.29 29.00 23.55
C ILE A 85 -7.35 30.37 22.88
N PRO A 86 -6.52 31.35 23.30
CA PRO A 86 -6.49 32.66 22.65
C PRO A 86 -6.27 32.46 21.15
N SER A 87 -6.93 33.25 20.30
CA SER A 87 -6.83 33.16 18.83
C SER A 87 -5.41 33.33 18.28
N THR A 88 -4.43 33.64 19.13
CA THR A 88 -2.99 33.76 18.84
C THR A 88 -2.17 32.52 19.22
N PHE A 89 -2.76 31.48 19.80
CA PHE A 89 -2.04 30.29 20.26
C PHE A 89 -2.04 29.21 19.17
N THR A 90 -1.03 29.24 18.32
CA THR A 90 -0.78 28.24 17.29
C THR A 90 -0.09 27.02 17.91
N LEU A 91 -0.71 25.84 17.83
CA LEU A 91 -0.05 24.60 18.25
C LEU A 91 1.16 24.29 17.35
N THR A 92 2.29 23.98 17.97
CA THR A 92 3.46 23.44 17.26
C THR A 92 3.15 22.02 16.75
N ASN A 93 3.96 21.50 15.81
CA ASN A 93 3.77 20.11 15.35
C ASN A 93 3.87 19.10 16.50
N SER A 94 4.65 19.38 17.54
CA SER A 94 4.68 18.54 18.73
C SER A 94 3.39 18.65 19.55
N GLY A 95 2.83 19.86 19.70
CA GLY A 95 1.53 20.04 20.36
C GLY A 95 0.39 19.32 19.65
N ILE A 96 0.31 19.43 18.31
CA ILE A 96 -0.71 18.72 17.53
C ILE A 96 -0.55 17.20 17.65
N LYS A 97 0.70 16.70 17.63
CA LYS A 97 0.96 15.26 17.82
C LYS A 97 0.52 14.78 19.20
N GLN A 98 0.72 15.57 20.25
CA GLN A 98 0.23 15.21 21.60
C GLN A 98 -1.30 15.13 21.65
N VAL A 99 -2.02 16.07 21.03
CA VAL A 99 -3.48 15.99 20.93
C VAL A 99 -3.90 14.72 20.20
N ILE A 100 -3.25 14.40 19.08
CA ILE A 100 -3.52 13.16 18.33
C ILE A 100 -3.23 11.92 19.17
N GLU A 101 -2.15 11.91 19.97
CA GLU A 101 -1.81 10.81 20.89
C GLU A 101 -2.94 10.57 21.91
N TYR A 102 -3.48 11.62 22.54
CA TYR A 102 -4.61 11.48 23.48
C TYR A 102 -5.88 10.93 22.82
N ILE A 103 -6.23 11.42 21.62
CA ILE A 103 -7.38 10.89 20.86
C ILE A 103 -7.14 9.41 20.52
N ASN A 104 -5.90 9.06 20.16
CA ASN A 104 -5.54 7.70 19.79
C ASN A 104 -5.63 6.72 20.97
N GLU A 105 -5.26 7.14 22.19
CA GLU A 105 -5.45 6.35 23.43
C GLU A 105 -6.93 6.09 23.70
N GLU A 106 -7.78 7.09 23.53
CA GLU A 106 -9.22 6.97 23.73
C GLU A 106 -9.88 6.10 22.66
N LEU A 107 -9.42 6.18 21.41
CA LEU A 107 -9.82 5.23 20.35
C LEU A 107 -9.40 3.80 20.68
N ASP A 108 -8.19 3.58 21.22
CA ASP A 108 -7.74 2.25 21.63
C ASP A 108 -8.62 1.66 22.73
N ARG A 109 -9.07 2.48 23.69
CA ARG A 109 -10.04 2.09 24.73
C ARG A 109 -11.38 1.68 24.10
N LYS A 110 -11.98 2.53 23.26
CA LYS A 110 -13.27 2.27 22.61
C LYS A 110 -13.21 1.05 21.67
N ILE A 111 -12.10 0.85 20.95
CA ILE A 111 -11.87 -0.35 20.13
C ILE A 111 -11.84 -1.61 20.98
N GLN A 112 -11.12 -1.57 22.11
CA GLN A 112 -11.06 -2.72 23.00
C GLN A 112 -12.45 -3.06 23.55
N GLU A 113 -13.23 -2.05 23.93
CA GLU A 113 -14.60 -2.21 24.41
C GLU A 113 -15.53 -2.79 23.35
N GLU A 114 -15.42 -2.36 22.09
CA GLU A 114 -16.25 -2.88 21.01
C GLU A 114 -15.85 -4.32 20.64
N LEU A 115 -14.56 -4.64 20.57
CA LEU A 115 -14.07 -5.98 20.19
C LEU A 115 -14.51 -7.06 21.19
N VAL A 116 -14.57 -6.75 22.50
CA VAL A 116 -14.98 -7.74 23.51
C VAL A 116 -16.48 -8.06 23.47
N LEU A 117 -17.30 -7.31 22.73
CA LEU A 117 -18.74 -7.59 22.63
C LEU A 117 -19.06 -8.85 21.81
N TYR A 118 -18.14 -9.26 20.94
CA TYR A 118 -18.39 -10.31 19.95
C TYR A 118 -17.53 -11.56 20.21
N ARG A 119 -17.94 -12.69 19.65
CA ARG A 119 -17.14 -13.93 19.66
C ARG A 119 -15.97 -13.81 18.68
N LYS A 120 -14.77 -14.22 19.11
CA LYS A 120 -13.54 -14.04 18.33
C LYS A 120 -13.54 -14.84 17.02
N GLU A 121 -14.04 -16.06 17.06
CA GLU A 121 -14.20 -16.93 15.88
C GLU A 121 -15.21 -16.34 14.89
N SER A 122 -16.29 -15.76 15.41
CA SER A 122 -17.32 -15.10 14.59
C SER A 122 -16.77 -13.84 13.92
N LEU A 123 -16.02 -13.01 14.65
CA LEU A 123 -15.28 -11.87 14.09
C LEU A 123 -14.28 -12.33 13.01
N LEU A 124 -13.45 -13.33 13.33
CA LEU A 124 -12.45 -13.85 12.39
C LEU A 124 -13.07 -14.28 11.07
N LEU A 125 -14.14 -15.08 11.11
CA LEU A 125 -14.80 -15.57 9.91
C LEU A 125 -15.52 -14.47 9.15
N ASN A 126 -16.27 -13.58 9.83
CA ASN A 126 -16.96 -12.48 9.15
C ASN A 126 -16.00 -11.48 8.50
N LEU A 127 -14.88 -11.15 9.17
CA LEU A 127 -13.85 -10.27 8.62
C LEU A 127 -13.12 -10.93 7.43
N THR A 128 -12.83 -12.24 7.52
CA THR A 128 -12.19 -12.98 6.42
C THR A 128 -13.14 -13.17 5.24
N LEU A 129 -14.43 -13.41 5.51
CA LEU A 129 -15.49 -13.44 4.51
C LEU A 129 -15.61 -12.08 3.80
N LEU A 130 -15.66 -10.98 4.56
CA LEU A 130 -15.67 -9.62 4.01
C LEU A 130 -14.43 -9.34 3.15
N ALA A 131 -13.24 -9.81 3.56
CA ALA A 131 -12.04 -9.68 2.74
C ALA A 131 -12.23 -10.33 1.37
N SER A 132 -12.78 -11.54 1.35
CA SER A 132 -13.09 -12.24 0.10
C SER A 132 -14.13 -11.47 -0.74
N VAL A 133 -15.18 -10.94 -0.11
CA VAL A 133 -16.19 -10.11 -0.79
C VAL A 133 -15.56 -8.86 -1.44
N LEU A 134 -14.76 -8.10 -0.69
CA LEU A 134 -14.06 -6.92 -1.19
C LEU A 134 -13.12 -7.26 -2.36
N SER A 135 -12.46 -8.42 -2.29
CA SER A 135 -11.60 -8.92 -3.35
C SER A 135 -12.38 -9.34 -4.59
N LYS A 136 -13.53 -10.01 -4.45
CA LYS A 136 -14.44 -10.35 -5.56
C LYS A 136 -14.83 -9.07 -6.31
N ILE A 137 -15.28 -8.05 -5.57
CA ILE A 137 -15.66 -6.76 -6.16
C ILE A 137 -14.46 -6.13 -6.89
N THR A 138 -13.28 -6.14 -6.27
CA THR A 138 -12.06 -5.58 -6.87
C THR A 138 -11.64 -6.31 -8.16
N ILE A 139 -11.74 -7.64 -8.19
CA ILE A 139 -11.34 -8.46 -9.34
C ILE A 139 -12.21 -8.16 -10.56
N TYR A 140 -13.52 -7.95 -10.35
CA TYR A 140 -14.51 -7.73 -11.40
C TYR A 140 -14.88 -6.25 -11.60
N LEU A 141 -14.16 -5.33 -10.95
CA LEU A 141 -14.34 -3.91 -11.18
C LEU A 141 -13.85 -3.55 -12.60
N ASN A 142 -14.60 -2.68 -13.29
CA ASN A 142 -14.36 -2.23 -14.66
C ASN A 142 -14.32 -3.37 -15.71
N THR A 143 -15.03 -4.47 -15.47
CA THR A 143 -15.23 -5.55 -16.46
C THR A 143 -16.68 -5.58 -16.95
N ASP A 144 -16.95 -6.35 -18.01
CA ASP A 144 -18.30 -6.63 -18.51
C ASP A 144 -19.04 -7.71 -17.70
N TYR A 145 -18.71 -7.83 -16.40
CA TYR A 145 -19.24 -8.85 -15.51
C TYR A 145 -20.76 -8.90 -15.55
N LYS A 146 -21.28 -10.11 -15.73
CA LYS A 146 -22.71 -10.43 -15.68
C LYS A 146 -22.94 -11.37 -14.52
N ALA A 147 -23.89 -11.03 -13.65
CA ALA A 147 -24.32 -11.91 -12.57
C ALA A 147 -24.82 -13.23 -13.16
N THR A 148 -24.22 -14.34 -12.75
CA THR A 148 -24.60 -15.70 -13.18
C THR A 148 -25.28 -16.49 -12.06
N VAL A 149 -25.21 -15.98 -10.83
CA VAL A 149 -25.79 -16.56 -9.62
C VAL A 149 -26.59 -15.44 -8.92
N PRO A 150 -27.74 -15.75 -8.28
CA PRO A 150 -28.49 -14.76 -7.50
C PRO A 150 -27.77 -14.43 -6.18
N ASP A 151 -26.63 -13.75 -6.28
CA ASP A 151 -25.78 -13.30 -5.18
C ASP A 151 -25.84 -11.76 -5.11
N GLY A 152 -26.19 -11.20 -3.95
CA GLY A 152 -26.30 -9.76 -3.75
C GLY A 152 -24.98 -9.03 -4.04
N ILE A 153 -23.83 -9.68 -3.87
CA ILE A 153 -22.53 -9.09 -4.22
C ILE A 153 -22.38 -8.92 -5.73
N ASP A 154 -22.95 -9.81 -6.54
CA ASP A 154 -22.89 -9.70 -8.01
C ASP A 154 -23.68 -8.48 -8.49
N GLU A 155 -24.82 -8.18 -7.85
CA GLU A 155 -25.57 -6.95 -8.10
C GLU A 155 -24.78 -5.69 -7.73
N LEU A 156 -24.03 -5.73 -6.61
CA LEU A 156 -23.16 -4.64 -6.22
C LEU A 156 -22.07 -4.41 -7.27
N ILE A 157 -21.44 -5.47 -7.79
CA ILE A 157 -20.42 -5.38 -8.85
C ILE A 157 -20.98 -4.71 -10.09
N VAL A 158 -22.16 -5.14 -10.56
CA VAL A 158 -22.83 -4.50 -11.71
C VAL A 158 -23.09 -3.02 -11.44
N SER A 159 -23.50 -2.68 -10.21
CA SER A 159 -23.76 -1.30 -9.81
C SER A 159 -22.48 -0.46 -9.76
N PHE A 160 -21.39 -0.98 -9.22
CA PHE A 160 -20.08 -0.33 -9.25
C PHE A 160 -19.61 -0.05 -10.68
N ASN A 161 -19.75 -1.03 -11.58
CA ASN A 161 -19.36 -0.90 -12.99
C ASN A 161 -20.27 0.05 -13.79
N SER A 162 -21.46 0.37 -13.27
CA SER A 162 -22.36 1.35 -13.88
C SER A 162 -21.98 2.81 -13.59
N ILE A 163 -21.17 3.06 -12.55
CA ILE A 163 -20.73 4.40 -12.18
C ILE A 163 -19.61 4.85 -13.11
N LYS A 164 -19.94 5.74 -14.05
CA LYS A 164 -18.99 6.28 -15.04
C LYS A 164 -18.28 7.56 -14.60
N SER A 165 -18.56 8.07 -13.39
CA SER A 165 -18.11 9.37 -12.89
C SER A 165 -16.92 9.30 -11.92
N TYR A 166 -15.79 8.73 -12.37
CA TYR A 166 -14.56 8.55 -11.58
C TYR A 166 -13.89 9.86 -11.11
N ILE A 167 -14.41 11.02 -11.50
CA ILE A 167 -13.94 12.33 -11.03
C ILE A 167 -14.49 12.64 -9.64
N PHE A 168 -15.73 12.26 -9.38
CA PHE A 168 -16.42 12.56 -8.12
C PHE A 168 -16.40 11.36 -7.18
N PHE A 169 -16.59 10.14 -7.70
CA PHE A 169 -16.50 8.92 -6.89
C PHE A 169 -15.72 7.86 -7.66
N ASP A 170 -14.60 7.43 -7.10
CA ASP A 170 -13.82 6.31 -7.62
C ASP A 170 -14.03 5.06 -6.73
N PRO A 171 -14.73 4.02 -7.23
CA PRO A 171 -14.91 2.77 -6.52
C PRO A 171 -13.61 2.16 -5.98
N ARG A 172 -12.46 2.38 -6.66
CA ARG A 172 -11.16 1.86 -6.25
C ARG A 172 -10.70 2.50 -4.93
N VAL A 173 -10.97 3.79 -4.74
CA VAL A 173 -10.62 4.52 -3.52
C VAL A 173 -11.49 4.02 -2.36
N PHE A 174 -12.80 3.95 -2.57
CA PHE A 174 -13.75 3.40 -1.60
C PHE A 174 -13.39 1.99 -1.14
N LEU A 175 -13.11 1.08 -2.09
CA LEU A 175 -12.68 -0.28 -1.76
C LEU A 175 -11.33 -0.28 -1.03
N GLY A 176 -10.41 0.60 -1.42
CA GLY A 176 -9.12 0.78 -0.74
C GLY A 176 -9.25 1.15 0.74
N GLU A 177 -10.17 2.07 1.07
CA GLU A 177 -10.48 2.49 2.44
C GLU A 177 -11.02 1.32 3.27
N LEU A 178 -12.01 0.59 2.75
CA LEU A 178 -12.57 -0.58 3.42
C LEU A 178 -11.51 -1.67 3.63
N LYS A 179 -10.70 -1.95 2.61
CA LYS A 179 -9.62 -2.95 2.68
C LYS A 179 -8.57 -2.57 3.72
N SER A 180 -8.11 -1.32 3.73
CA SER A 180 -7.13 -0.86 4.72
C SER A 180 -7.69 -0.96 6.13
N THR A 181 -8.94 -0.55 6.34
CA THR A 181 -9.62 -0.65 7.64
C THR A 181 -9.74 -2.09 8.11
N LEU A 182 -10.16 -2.99 7.21
CA LEU A 182 -10.27 -4.41 7.49
C LEU A 182 -8.94 -5.06 7.88
N GLU A 183 -7.84 -4.71 7.19
CA GLU A 183 -6.50 -5.17 7.55
C GLU A 183 -6.13 -4.76 8.98
N HIS A 184 -6.45 -3.52 9.39
CA HIS A 184 -6.17 -3.05 10.75
C HIS A 184 -7.00 -3.80 11.80
N ILE A 185 -8.29 -4.00 11.54
CA ILE A 185 -9.18 -4.75 12.45
C ILE A 185 -8.68 -6.18 12.61
N LEU A 186 -8.41 -6.87 11.50
CA LEU A 186 -7.95 -8.26 11.53
C LEU A 186 -6.60 -8.38 12.21
N ASN A 187 -5.67 -7.46 11.95
CA ASN A 187 -4.37 -7.47 12.59
C ASN A 187 -4.48 -7.29 14.11
N ARG A 188 -5.34 -6.37 14.58
CA ARG A 188 -5.65 -6.23 16.01
C ARG A 188 -6.20 -7.53 16.58
N LEU A 189 -7.19 -8.13 15.92
CA LEU A 189 -7.82 -9.38 16.37
C LEU A 189 -6.80 -10.52 16.54
N LEU A 190 -5.91 -10.69 15.56
CA LEU A 190 -4.90 -11.75 15.54
C LEU A 190 -3.80 -11.53 16.59
N LEU A 191 -3.40 -10.28 16.82
CA LEU A 191 -2.36 -9.93 17.80
C LEU A 191 -2.85 -9.85 19.24
N THR A 192 -4.14 -9.60 19.49
CA THR A 192 -4.69 -9.60 20.85
C THR A 192 -4.62 -11.01 21.44
N GLY A 193 -3.84 -11.15 22.51
CA GLY A 193 -3.63 -12.42 23.20
C GLY A 193 -4.91 -12.97 23.83
N GLU A 194 -5.01 -14.29 23.99
CA GLU A 194 -6.22 -14.93 24.54
C GLU A 194 -6.55 -14.47 25.96
N GLN A 195 -5.56 -14.08 26.75
CA GLN A 195 -5.78 -13.62 28.14
C GLN A 195 -6.45 -12.25 28.21
N GLU A 196 -6.17 -11.36 27.25
CA GLU A 196 -6.80 -10.03 27.16
C GLU A 196 -8.26 -10.13 26.69
N TYR A 197 -8.59 -11.17 25.90
CA TYR A 197 -9.93 -11.35 25.34
C TYR A 197 -10.92 -12.06 26.28
N ARG A 198 -10.42 -12.98 27.12
CA ARG A 198 -11.26 -13.85 27.99
C ARG A 198 -11.93 -13.15 29.16
N GLN A 199 -11.58 -11.90 29.47
CA GLN A 199 -12.08 -11.23 30.68
C GLN A 199 -13.48 -10.62 30.55
N ASN A 200 -14.09 -10.49 29.35
CA ASN A 200 -15.41 -9.81 29.24
C ASN A 200 -16.28 -10.16 28.01
N SER A 201 -16.13 -11.33 27.37
CA SER A 201 -16.89 -11.60 26.13
C SER A 201 -18.34 -12.06 26.37
N ARG A 202 -19.30 -11.28 25.85
CA ARG A 202 -20.63 -11.81 25.52
C ARG A 202 -20.53 -12.64 24.24
N LYS A 203 -21.28 -13.74 24.17
CA LYS A 203 -21.11 -14.80 23.15
C LYS A 203 -21.93 -14.55 21.86
N VAL A 204 -22.04 -13.31 21.38
CA VAL A 204 -22.91 -13.00 20.23
C VAL A 204 -22.10 -12.90 18.93
N GLU A 205 -22.71 -13.26 17.82
CA GLU A 205 -22.22 -13.03 16.46
C GLU A 205 -22.23 -11.52 16.15
N ILE A 206 -21.30 -11.07 15.31
CA ILE A 206 -21.24 -9.67 14.89
C ILE A 206 -22.36 -9.37 13.89
N ASN A 207 -23.07 -8.27 14.11
CA ASN A 207 -24.10 -7.77 13.20
C ASN A 207 -23.61 -6.54 12.40
N TYR A 208 -24.44 -6.01 11.50
CA TYR A 208 -24.08 -4.89 10.65
C TYR A 208 -23.74 -3.64 11.47
N THR A 209 -24.44 -3.39 12.58
CA THR A 209 -24.17 -2.25 13.45
C THR A 209 -22.78 -2.36 14.07
N GLY A 210 -22.42 -3.55 14.56
CA GLY A 210 -21.09 -3.83 15.11
C GLY A 210 -19.99 -3.71 14.06
N LEU A 211 -20.23 -4.18 12.83
CA LEU A 211 -19.31 -3.98 11.71
C LEU A 211 -19.09 -2.50 11.43
N CYS A 212 -20.17 -1.70 11.38
CA CYS A 212 -20.08 -0.26 11.19
C CYS A 212 -19.28 0.40 12.32
N SER A 213 -19.56 0.10 13.58
CA SER A 213 -18.84 0.67 14.74
C SER A 213 -17.34 0.36 14.70
N LEU A 214 -16.97 -0.90 14.44
CA LEU A 214 -15.56 -1.29 14.33
C LEU A 214 -14.87 -0.57 13.18
N PHE A 215 -15.49 -0.51 12.00
CA PHE A 215 -14.89 0.18 10.86
C PHE A 215 -14.72 1.68 11.13
N GLU A 216 -15.69 2.35 11.74
CA GLU A 216 -15.58 3.77 12.09
C GLU A 216 -14.43 4.04 13.06
N LEU A 217 -14.34 3.24 14.14
CA LEU A 217 -13.28 3.36 15.15
C LEU A 217 -11.89 3.16 14.54
N PHE A 218 -11.70 2.12 13.72
CA PHE A 218 -10.41 1.85 13.09
C PHE A 218 -10.09 2.83 11.96
N PHE A 219 -11.08 3.29 11.21
CA PHE A 219 -10.87 4.31 10.19
C PHE A 219 -10.49 5.66 10.80
N ALA A 220 -11.08 6.03 11.95
CA ALA A 220 -10.65 7.21 12.70
C ALA A 220 -9.15 7.14 13.06
N LYS A 221 -8.64 5.98 13.48
CA LYS A 221 -7.18 5.80 13.69
C LYS A 221 -6.37 6.01 12.41
N ILE A 222 -6.82 5.46 11.29
CA ILE A 222 -6.17 5.64 9.97
C ILE A 222 -6.13 7.14 9.58
N LEU A 223 -7.21 7.87 9.85
CA LEU A 223 -7.28 9.32 9.63
C LEU A 223 -6.27 10.07 10.52
N LEU A 224 -6.18 9.74 11.81
CA LEU A 224 -5.19 10.33 12.72
C LEU A 224 -3.75 10.11 12.25
N ASP A 225 -3.41 8.88 11.87
CA ASP A 225 -2.10 8.55 11.30
C ASP A 225 -1.83 9.37 10.03
N SER A 226 -2.85 9.51 9.18
CA SER A 226 -2.76 10.33 7.98
C SER A 226 -2.52 11.81 8.29
N TYR A 227 -3.16 12.36 9.33
CA TYR A 227 -2.89 13.73 9.78
C TYR A 227 -1.44 13.89 10.24
N ILE A 228 -0.91 12.96 11.04
CA ILE A 228 0.50 12.97 11.45
C ILE A 228 1.44 12.95 10.23
N ASP A 229 1.08 12.18 9.21
CA ASP A 229 1.87 12.08 7.98
C ASP A 229 1.72 13.30 7.05
N LEU A 230 0.64 14.07 7.17
CA LEU A 230 0.43 15.32 6.45
C LEU A 230 1.09 16.54 7.13
N LEU A 231 1.23 16.55 8.46
CA LEU A 231 1.82 17.67 9.21
C LEU A 231 3.16 18.19 8.67
N PRO A 232 4.09 17.36 8.17
CA PRO A 232 5.35 17.84 7.58
C PRO A 232 5.19 18.66 6.30
N PHE A 233 4.03 18.65 5.66
CA PHE A 233 3.73 19.41 4.44
C PHE A 233 3.04 20.75 4.72
N VAL A 234 2.68 21.02 5.98
CA VAL A 234 2.15 22.31 6.44
C VAL A 234 3.29 23.32 6.52
N ASN A 235 3.18 24.42 5.78
CA ASN A 235 4.17 25.49 5.84
C ASN A 235 3.96 26.36 7.09
N LYS A 236 4.85 27.34 7.34
CA LYS A 236 4.78 28.15 8.56
C LYS A 236 3.53 29.04 8.61
N ASP A 237 3.10 29.55 7.47
CA ASP A 237 2.03 30.53 7.35
C ASP A 237 0.64 29.88 7.40
N GLU A 238 0.54 28.62 7.00
CA GLU A 238 -0.69 27.79 7.02
C GLU A 238 -1.00 27.19 8.39
N ARG A 239 -0.14 27.38 9.40
CA ARG A 239 -0.32 26.72 10.71
C ARG A 239 -1.60 27.15 11.41
N ASP A 240 -1.97 28.42 11.25
CA ASP A 240 -3.15 29.00 11.88
C ASP A 240 -4.45 28.55 11.20
N GLU A 241 -4.37 27.87 10.04
CA GLU A 241 -5.51 27.26 9.37
C GLU A 241 -5.88 25.87 9.94
N ILE A 242 -5.04 25.29 10.81
CA ILE A 242 -5.37 24.03 11.47
C ILE A 242 -6.41 24.31 12.56
N SER A 243 -7.60 23.71 12.42
CA SER A 243 -8.70 23.91 13.36
C SER A 243 -9.26 22.59 13.89
N PHE A 244 -9.79 22.62 15.10
CA PHE A 244 -10.47 21.50 15.77
C PHE A 244 -11.95 21.80 15.90
N SER A 245 -12.81 20.83 15.61
CA SER A 245 -14.27 20.97 15.77
C SER A 245 -14.93 19.62 16.03
N LYS A 246 -16.12 19.65 16.61
CA LYS A 246 -16.90 18.44 16.87
C LYS A 246 -17.38 17.77 15.59
N GLU A 247 -17.70 18.54 14.56
CA GLU A 247 -18.28 18.06 13.31
C GLU A 247 -17.22 17.52 12.34
N LYS A 248 -16.06 18.16 12.27
CA LYS A 248 -15.00 17.82 11.30
C LYS A 248 -13.75 17.19 11.93
N GLY A 249 -13.70 17.07 13.25
CA GLY A 249 -12.50 16.62 13.95
C GLY A 249 -11.34 17.59 13.72
N ILE A 250 -10.28 17.11 13.07
CA ILE A 250 -9.09 17.91 12.74
C ILE A 250 -9.16 18.35 11.28
N SER A 251 -9.19 19.66 11.05
CA SER A 251 -9.09 20.23 9.70
C SER A 251 -7.66 20.69 9.41
N LEU A 252 -7.14 20.30 8.25
CA LEU A 252 -5.83 20.70 7.75
C LEU A 252 -5.98 21.74 6.62
N PRO A 253 -4.91 22.50 6.31
CA PRO A 253 -4.92 23.48 5.21
C PRO A 253 -5.36 22.86 3.88
N ASN A 254 -6.28 23.53 3.18
CA ASN A 254 -6.90 23.01 1.94
C ASN A 254 -5.88 22.66 0.88
N ARG A 255 -4.83 23.47 0.70
CA ARG A 255 -3.77 23.24 -0.29
C ARG A 255 -3.16 21.83 -0.18
N ILE A 256 -2.96 21.33 1.04
CA ILE A 256 -2.33 20.02 1.25
C ILE A 256 -3.25 18.91 0.74
N LEU A 257 -4.55 19.02 1.07
CA LEU A 257 -5.57 18.07 0.65
C LEU A 257 -5.76 18.11 -0.87
N GLU A 258 -5.81 19.31 -1.46
CA GLU A 258 -5.87 19.52 -2.90
C GLU A 258 -4.66 18.93 -3.63
N ASN A 259 -3.44 19.17 -3.13
CA ASN A 259 -2.22 18.63 -3.72
C ASN A 259 -2.18 17.10 -3.69
N PHE A 260 -2.66 16.49 -2.61
CA PHE A 260 -2.78 15.03 -2.53
C PHE A 260 -3.83 14.51 -3.52
N THR A 261 -5.02 15.12 -3.56
CA THR A 261 -6.09 14.77 -4.49
C THR A 261 -5.64 14.89 -5.95
N ASN A 262 -4.98 16.00 -6.30
CA ASN A 262 -4.44 16.22 -7.65
C ASN A 262 -3.43 15.13 -8.03
N TYR A 263 -2.51 14.77 -7.12
CA TYR A 263 -1.56 13.67 -7.36
C TYR A 263 -2.27 12.33 -7.61
N ILE A 264 -3.28 11.98 -6.80
CA ILE A 264 -4.02 10.74 -6.97
C ILE A 264 -4.78 10.74 -8.30
N VAL A 265 -5.47 11.83 -8.64
CA VAL A 265 -6.21 11.97 -9.90
C VAL A 265 -5.28 11.85 -11.11
N ASP A 266 -4.15 12.55 -11.09
CA ASP A 266 -3.19 12.57 -12.21
C ASP A 266 -2.51 11.21 -12.44
N THR A 267 -2.41 10.38 -11.39
CA THR A 267 -1.67 9.10 -11.43
C THR A 267 -2.55 7.86 -11.30
N ARG A 268 -3.88 8.00 -11.23
CA ARG A 268 -4.81 6.89 -11.01
C ARG A 268 -4.75 5.85 -12.14
N ASP A 269 -4.62 6.31 -13.38
CA ASP A 269 -4.62 5.48 -14.58
C ASP A 269 -3.19 5.30 -15.14
N GLU A 270 -2.17 5.75 -14.41
CA GLU A 270 -0.78 5.48 -14.77
C GLU A 270 -0.48 3.98 -14.53
N GLU A 271 -0.27 3.26 -15.62
CA GLU A 271 0.18 1.87 -15.55
C GLU A 271 1.61 1.80 -15.00
N LEU A 272 1.83 0.92 -14.03
CA LEU A 272 3.18 0.53 -13.66
C LEU A 272 3.80 -0.17 -14.87
N ILE A 273 4.77 0.48 -15.52
CA ILE A 273 5.38 -0.05 -16.74
C ILE A 273 6.30 -1.24 -16.39
N ILE A 274 5.71 -2.41 -16.22
CA ILE A 274 6.36 -3.71 -15.99
C ILE A 274 6.50 -4.39 -17.36
N GLY A 275 7.46 -3.98 -18.18
CA GLY A 275 7.54 -4.46 -19.59
C GLY A 275 8.28 -5.79 -19.81
N ASP A 276 7.67 -6.59 -20.70
CA ASP A 276 7.88 -7.99 -21.05
C ASP A 276 9.33 -8.55 -21.09
N LYS A 277 10.18 -8.12 -22.02
CA LYS A 277 11.29 -9.00 -22.47
C LYS A 277 12.47 -9.15 -21.49
N LYS A 278 12.72 -8.19 -20.60
CA LYS A 278 13.80 -8.25 -19.59
C LYS A 278 13.30 -8.67 -18.21
N ILE A 279 12.03 -8.43 -17.91
CA ILE A 279 11.36 -8.98 -16.75
C ILE A 279 11.23 -10.49 -16.93
N GLU A 280 10.93 -10.98 -18.13
CA GLU A 280 11.10 -12.39 -18.49
C GLU A 280 12.47 -12.94 -18.11
N VAL A 281 13.57 -12.20 -18.28
CA VAL A 281 14.91 -12.67 -17.89
C VAL A 281 15.02 -12.82 -16.38
N ILE A 282 14.52 -11.85 -15.60
CA ILE A 282 14.47 -11.94 -14.13
C ILE A 282 13.62 -13.13 -13.69
N LEU A 283 12.45 -13.29 -14.30
CA LEU A 283 11.50 -14.35 -13.96
C LEU A 283 11.99 -15.74 -14.42
N LYS A 284 12.64 -15.84 -15.59
CA LYS A 284 13.34 -17.05 -16.06
C LYS A 284 14.49 -17.42 -15.12
N TYR A 285 15.25 -16.44 -14.62
CA TYR A 285 16.30 -16.71 -13.65
C TYR A 285 15.72 -17.21 -12.31
N LEU A 286 14.60 -16.65 -11.83
CA LEU A 286 13.91 -17.19 -10.65
C LEU A 286 13.53 -18.65 -10.88
N GLN A 287 12.94 -18.95 -12.03
CA GLN A 287 12.59 -20.32 -12.40
C GLN A 287 13.82 -21.24 -12.44
N GLN A 288 14.96 -20.78 -12.96
CA GLN A 288 16.20 -21.58 -12.99
C GLN A 288 16.79 -21.83 -11.60
N VAL A 289 16.76 -20.83 -10.70
CA VAL A 289 17.41 -20.92 -9.38
C VAL A 289 16.52 -21.56 -8.32
N LYS A 290 15.21 -21.35 -8.43
CA LYS A 290 14.21 -21.75 -7.42
C LYS A 290 13.21 -22.77 -7.93
N ASN A 291 13.23 -23.11 -9.21
CA ASN A 291 12.18 -23.92 -9.86
C ASN A 291 10.77 -23.34 -9.73
N ILE A 292 10.63 -22.06 -9.36
CA ILE A 292 9.34 -21.38 -9.14
C ILE A 292 9.06 -20.45 -10.31
N SER A 293 7.98 -20.71 -11.03
CA SER A 293 7.46 -19.82 -12.08
C SER A 293 6.85 -18.54 -11.47
N PRO A 294 6.99 -17.37 -12.11
CA PRO A 294 6.25 -16.16 -11.70
C PRO A 294 4.73 -16.34 -11.68
N ASN A 295 4.20 -17.16 -12.59
CA ASN A 295 2.77 -17.38 -12.75
C ASN A 295 2.29 -18.61 -11.96
N ILE A 296 3.15 -19.22 -11.13
CA ILE A 296 2.86 -20.47 -10.42
C ILE A 296 1.54 -20.41 -9.63
N LEU A 297 1.29 -19.27 -8.99
CA LEU A 297 0.08 -19.07 -8.19
C LEU A 297 -1.16 -18.93 -9.10
N ASN A 298 -1.04 -18.15 -10.18
CA ASN A 298 -2.13 -18.02 -11.16
C ASN A 298 -2.44 -19.35 -11.86
N ASN A 299 -1.41 -20.15 -12.18
CA ASN A 299 -1.56 -21.46 -12.80
C ASN A 299 -2.27 -22.46 -11.89
N TYR A 300 -1.99 -22.43 -10.58
CA TYR A 300 -2.68 -23.25 -9.60
C TYR A 300 -4.15 -22.83 -9.43
N LEU A 301 -4.39 -21.53 -9.29
CA LEU A 301 -5.73 -20.97 -9.04
C LEU A 301 -6.67 -21.07 -10.24
N SER A 302 -6.11 -21.12 -11.46
CA SER A 302 -6.89 -21.27 -12.70
C SER A 302 -7.24 -22.72 -13.04
N GLN A 303 -6.75 -23.71 -12.28
CA GLN A 303 -7.21 -25.09 -12.44
C GLN A 303 -8.73 -25.20 -12.19
N PRO A 304 -9.42 -26.19 -12.77
CA PRO A 304 -10.77 -26.51 -12.35
C PRO A 304 -10.73 -27.18 -10.97
N ASP A 305 -11.82 -27.05 -10.21
CA ASP A 305 -11.90 -27.63 -8.86
C ASP A 305 -11.72 -29.16 -8.84
N GLU A 306 -12.01 -29.89 -9.92
CA GLU A 306 -11.78 -31.34 -10.04
C GLU A 306 -10.30 -31.74 -9.97
N ASN A 307 -9.39 -30.82 -10.32
CA ASN A 307 -7.95 -31.05 -10.29
C ASN A 307 -7.31 -30.57 -8.97
N ARG A 308 -8.10 -30.00 -8.05
CA ARG A 308 -7.64 -29.54 -6.74
C ARG A 308 -8.32 -30.28 -5.59
N ALA A 309 -7.56 -30.51 -4.53
CA ALA A 309 -8.13 -30.86 -3.24
C ALA A 309 -8.89 -29.67 -2.63
N LEU A 310 -8.39 -28.45 -2.82
CA LEU A 310 -9.07 -27.22 -2.40
C LEU A 310 -10.14 -26.78 -3.40
N LYS A 311 -11.36 -26.61 -2.90
CA LYS A 311 -12.50 -26.09 -3.68
C LYS A 311 -12.56 -24.58 -3.58
N LEU A 312 -12.48 -23.90 -4.72
CA LEU A 312 -12.40 -22.46 -4.83
C LEU A 312 -13.53 -21.89 -5.71
N GLU A 313 -14.20 -22.71 -6.52
CA GLU A 313 -15.26 -22.22 -7.41
C GLU A 313 -16.52 -21.86 -6.62
N ASN A 314 -17.02 -20.62 -6.82
CA ASN A 314 -18.24 -20.10 -6.20
C ASN A 314 -18.29 -20.16 -4.66
N ILE A 315 -17.13 -20.18 -4.00
CA ILE A 315 -17.00 -20.20 -2.54
C ILE A 315 -16.24 -18.96 -2.09
N TYR A 316 -16.79 -18.19 -1.15
CA TYR A 316 -16.06 -17.04 -0.59
C TYR A 316 -14.98 -17.43 0.40
N LEU A 317 -15.18 -18.51 1.17
CA LEU A 317 -14.28 -18.91 2.24
C LEU A 317 -14.05 -20.41 2.19
N SER A 318 -12.80 -20.83 2.04
CA SER A 318 -12.38 -22.22 2.12
C SER A 318 -11.63 -22.47 3.43
N LEU A 319 -11.96 -23.55 4.13
CA LEU A 319 -11.22 -24.04 5.28
C LEU A 319 -10.63 -25.40 4.93
N CYS A 320 -9.36 -25.61 5.27
CA CYS A 320 -8.72 -26.89 5.06
C CYS A 320 -7.90 -27.32 6.27
N GLU A 321 -7.65 -28.63 6.36
CA GLU A 321 -6.69 -29.17 7.31
C GLU A 321 -5.32 -28.55 7.08
N LYS A 322 -4.58 -28.42 8.18
CA LYS A 322 -3.22 -27.91 8.18
C LYS A 322 -2.34 -28.58 7.12
N ASN A 323 -1.63 -27.77 6.32
CA ASN A 323 -0.73 -28.20 5.24
C ASN A 323 -1.43 -28.84 4.02
N LEU A 324 -2.77 -28.92 3.97
CA LEU A 324 -3.46 -29.42 2.78
C LEU A 324 -3.13 -28.54 1.57
N ILE A 325 -3.17 -27.21 1.73
CA ILE A 325 -2.82 -26.26 0.66
C ILE A 325 -1.40 -26.48 0.12
N ILE A 326 -0.44 -26.81 0.99
CA ILE A 326 0.95 -27.05 0.58
C ILE A 326 1.03 -28.33 -0.27
N SER A 327 0.37 -29.40 0.19
CA SER A 327 0.34 -30.69 -0.51
C SER A 327 -0.37 -30.58 -1.86
N ASP A 328 -1.53 -29.92 -1.88
CA ASP A 328 -2.34 -29.69 -3.08
C ASP A 328 -1.58 -28.84 -4.11
N PHE A 329 -0.91 -27.77 -3.65
CA PHE A 329 -0.07 -26.92 -4.49
C PHE A 329 1.14 -27.69 -5.06
N SER A 330 1.82 -28.48 -4.23
CA SER A 330 2.98 -29.30 -4.62
C SER A 330 2.63 -30.27 -5.73
N MET A 331 1.51 -30.99 -5.60
CA MET A 331 1.04 -31.93 -6.61
C MET A 331 0.62 -31.22 -7.90
N ASN A 332 -0.20 -30.17 -7.80
CA ASN A 332 -0.72 -29.44 -8.96
C ASN A 332 0.37 -28.72 -9.76
N GLN A 333 1.41 -28.22 -9.08
CA GLN A 333 2.45 -27.41 -9.71
C GLN A 333 3.76 -28.18 -9.96
N SER A 334 3.78 -29.49 -9.69
CA SER A 334 4.98 -30.33 -9.83
C SER A 334 6.20 -29.77 -9.07
N LEU A 335 5.96 -29.18 -7.90
CA LEU A 335 6.99 -28.61 -7.05
C LEU A 335 7.34 -29.56 -5.90
N SER A 336 8.57 -29.46 -5.40
CA SER A 336 8.92 -30.11 -4.13
C SER A 336 8.04 -29.55 -3.00
N THR A 337 7.86 -30.34 -1.94
CA THR A 337 7.12 -29.88 -0.75
C THR A 337 7.78 -28.65 -0.12
N ASP A 338 9.12 -28.59 -0.12
CA ASP A 338 9.88 -27.46 0.42
C ASP A 338 9.68 -26.17 -0.41
N ASP A 339 9.69 -26.25 -1.73
CA ASP A 339 9.44 -25.09 -2.60
C ASP A 339 7.99 -24.63 -2.52
N SER A 340 7.04 -25.57 -2.41
CA SER A 340 5.62 -25.28 -2.21
C SER A 340 5.39 -24.58 -0.88
N LYS A 341 6.00 -25.10 0.19
CA LYS A 341 5.98 -24.48 1.52
C LYS A 341 6.56 -23.06 1.47
N LEU A 342 7.67 -22.85 0.77
CA LEU A 342 8.24 -21.52 0.59
C LEU A 342 7.25 -20.55 -0.09
N VAL A 343 6.53 -20.98 -1.12
CA VAL A 343 5.52 -20.13 -1.78
C VAL A 343 4.37 -19.81 -0.83
N ILE A 344 3.77 -20.83 -0.20
CA ILE A 344 2.62 -20.65 0.69
C ILE A 344 2.98 -19.81 1.92
N GLU A 345 4.16 -19.99 2.53
CA GLU A 345 4.62 -19.16 3.65
C GLU A 345 4.70 -17.66 3.28
N ASN A 346 5.00 -17.31 2.02
CA ASN A 346 5.00 -15.91 1.56
C ASN A 346 3.59 -15.36 1.27
N LEU A 347 2.58 -16.23 1.32
CA LEU A 347 1.15 -15.93 1.23
C LEU A 347 0.45 -16.07 2.59
N THR A 348 1.15 -16.48 3.64
CA THR A 348 0.64 -16.59 5.01
C THR A 348 0.81 -15.29 5.79
N LEU A 349 -0.31 -14.70 6.23
CA LEU A 349 -0.34 -13.45 6.99
C LEU A 349 0.30 -13.61 8.37
N ASN A 350 -0.29 -14.49 9.17
CA ASN A 350 -0.02 -14.67 10.60
C ASN A 350 1.16 -15.62 10.83
N ASN A 351 2.23 -15.42 10.06
CA ASN A 351 3.48 -16.16 10.22
C ASN A 351 4.25 -15.70 11.47
N LYS A 352 5.41 -16.30 11.72
CA LYS A 352 6.23 -15.96 12.90
C LYS A 352 6.59 -14.48 12.99
N SER A 353 6.98 -13.82 11.88
CA SER A 353 7.38 -12.42 11.92
C SER A 353 6.22 -11.50 12.22
N PHE A 354 5.00 -11.85 11.77
CA PHE A 354 3.79 -11.11 12.09
C PHE A 354 3.59 -10.97 13.60
N TYR A 355 3.70 -12.06 14.35
CA TYR A 355 3.53 -12.00 15.80
C TYR A 355 4.73 -11.41 16.56
N GLU A 356 5.93 -11.42 15.98
CA GLU A 356 7.10 -10.71 16.53
C GLU A 356 7.00 -9.18 16.36
N SER A 357 6.05 -8.68 15.56
CA SER A 357 5.92 -7.26 15.19
C SER A 357 5.04 -6.45 16.15
N MET A 358 5.28 -6.56 17.45
CA MET A 358 4.66 -5.66 18.44
C MET A 358 5.44 -4.34 18.52
N PRO A 359 4.78 -3.15 18.49
CA PRO A 359 3.33 -2.91 18.53
C PRO A 359 2.64 -2.98 17.16
N ILE A 360 1.30 -3.11 17.15
CA ILE A 360 0.43 -3.25 15.95
C ILE A 360 0.72 -2.20 14.86
N ASN A 361 1.06 -0.96 15.25
CA ASN A 361 1.37 0.11 14.30
C ASN A 361 2.61 -0.21 13.43
N SER A 362 3.48 -1.11 13.88
CA SER A 362 4.62 -1.62 13.11
C SER A 362 4.23 -2.56 11.96
N ILE A 363 3.02 -3.14 12.00
CA ILE A 363 2.50 -4.05 10.98
C ILE A 363 1.95 -3.28 9.77
N ILE A 364 1.52 -2.03 9.99
CA ILE A 364 0.84 -1.22 8.98
C ILE A 364 1.82 -0.76 7.89
N GLY A 365 1.71 -1.37 6.71
CA GLY A 365 2.48 -1.05 5.51
C GLY A 365 3.54 -2.09 5.14
N GLU A 366 3.76 -3.11 5.98
CA GLU A 366 4.70 -4.21 5.69
C GLU A 366 4.12 -5.13 4.60
N PRO A 367 4.78 -5.29 3.42
CA PRO A 367 4.21 -5.99 2.26
C PRO A 367 3.72 -7.42 2.54
N ASN A 368 4.36 -8.11 3.48
CA ASN A 368 4.07 -9.51 3.84
C ASN A 368 3.08 -9.63 5.01
N MET A 369 2.63 -8.50 5.59
CA MET A 369 1.66 -8.45 6.68
C MET A 369 0.35 -7.78 6.25
N ARG A 370 0.00 -7.96 4.97
CA ARG A 370 -1.19 -7.41 4.33
C ARG A 370 -2.08 -8.54 3.86
N LEU A 371 -3.30 -8.63 4.39
CA LEU A 371 -4.25 -9.70 4.09
C LEU A 371 -4.50 -9.88 2.59
N PHE A 372 -4.62 -8.78 1.84
CA PHE A 372 -4.90 -8.87 0.38
C PHE A 372 -3.67 -9.28 -0.46
N ARG A 373 -2.49 -9.41 0.16
CA ARG A 373 -1.25 -9.89 -0.47
C ARG A 373 -0.82 -11.25 0.07
N ALA A 374 -1.02 -11.47 1.37
CA ALA A 374 -0.77 -12.71 2.08
C ALA A 374 -2.09 -13.16 2.73
N PRO A 375 -3.02 -13.76 1.97
CA PRO A 375 -4.38 -14.02 2.43
C PRO A 375 -4.53 -15.29 3.29
N VAL A 376 -3.53 -16.15 3.34
CA VAL A 376 -3.61 -17.41 4.08
C VAL A 376 -3.52 -17.12 5.58
N LEU A 377 -4.51 -17.58 6.34
CA LEU A 377 -4.50 -17.55 7.80
C LEU A 377 -4.24 -18.96 8.32
N GLU A 378 -3.11 -19.12 8.97
CA GLU A 378 -2.57 -20.41 9.34
C GLU A 378 -2.72 -20.64 10.86
N PHE A 379 -3.38 -21.73 11.28
CA PHE A 379 -3.55 -22.10 12.69
C PHE A 379 -2.97 -23.50 12.96
N SER A 380 -3.10 -24.00 14.19
CA SER A 380 -2.52 -25.29 14.59
C SER A 380 -3.12 -26.48 13.83
N GLU A 381 -4.44 -26.45 13.62
CA GLU A 381 -5.20 -27.59 13.08
C GLU A 381 -5.75 -27.33 11.67
N ILE A 382 -5.94 -26.06 11.31
CA ILE A 382 -6.63 -25.64 10.09
C ILE A 382 -5.97 -24.40 9.48
N ASP A 383 -6.18 -24.23 8.18
CA ASP A 383 -5.88 -23.02 7.45
C ASP A 383 -7.19 -22.41 6.92
N ILE A 384 -7.33 -21.09 7.02
CA ILE A 384 -8.49 -20.33 6.51
C ILE A 384 -8.05 -19.54 5.28
N LEU A 385 -8.81 -19.69 4.20
CA LEU A 385 -8.52 -19.15 2.88
C LEU A 385 -9.69 -18.28 2.39
N PRO A 386 -9.59 -16.94 2.45
CA PRO A 386 -10.51 -16.07 1.73
C PRO A 386 -10.26 -16.21 0.23
N THR A 387 -11.11 -16.99 -0.44
CA THR A 387 -10.91 -17.46 -1.82
C THR A 387 -10.60 -16.33 -2.80
N PHE A 388 -11.42 -15.27 -2.82
CA PHE A 388 -11.21 -14.18 -3.77
C PHE A 388 -10.01 -13.31 -3.38
N SER A 389 -9.65 -13.21 -2.10
CA SER A 389 -8.39 -12.56 -1.70
C SER A 389 -7.18 -13.39 -2.14
N PHE A 390 -7.30 -14.71 -2.14
CA PHE A 390 -6.29 -15.61 -2.69
C PHE A 390 -6.15 -15.44 -4.21
N LEU A 391 -7.26 -15.35 -4.93
CA LEU A 391 -7.29 -14.98 -6.35
C LEU A 391 -6.67 -13.61 -6.62
N GLU A 392 -7.02 -12.59 -5.83
CA GLU A 392 -6.47 -11.25 -5.99
C GLU A 392 -4.96 -11.22 -5.74
N SER A 393 -4.47 -11.96 -4.74
CA SER A 393 -3.05 -12.01 -4.37
C SER A 393 -2.16 -12.48 -5.53
N ALA A 394 -2.69 -13.33 -6.42
CA ALA A 394 -1.99 -13.79 -7.62
C ALA A 394 -1.63 -12.63 -8.57
N LYS A 395 -2.47 -11.59 -8.64
CA LYS A 395 -2.22 -10.40 -9.47
C LYS A 395 -1.00 -9.61 -8.95
N TYR A 396 -0.73 -9.66 -7.65
CA TYR A 396 0.39 -8.94 -7.03
C TYR A 396 1.66 -9.79 -6.90
N PHE A 397 1.57 -11.10 -7.06
CA PHE A 397 2.66 -12.04 -6.78
C PHE A 397 3.92 -11.78 -7.61
N PRO A 398 3.86 -11.60 -8.95
CA PRO A 398 5.04 -11.28 -9.74
C PRO A 398 5.68 -9.94 -9.35
N TYR A 399 4.87 -8.92 -9.07
CA TYR A 399 5.38 -7.61 -8.67
C TYR A 399 6.10 -7.66 -7.31
N ARG A 400 5.59 -8.44 -6.34
CA ARG A 400 6.24 -8.66 -5.04
C ARG A 400 7.59 -9.38 -5.17
N ILE A 401 7.72 -10.31 -6.12
CA ILE A 401 9.00 -10.95 -6.48
C ILE A 401 10.00 -9.91 -6.99
N LEU A 402 9.57 -9.05 -7.93
CA LEU A 402 10.43 -8.02 -8.53
C LEU A 402 10.88 -6.97 -7.52
N ARG A 403 10.03 -6.64 -6.55
CA ARG A 403 10.40 -5.77 -5.41
C ARG A 403 11.30 -6.43 -4.39
N SER A 404 11.61 -7.73 -4.54
CA SER A 404 12.30 -8.54 -3.54
C SER A 404 11.59 -8.62 -2.18
N ASP A 405 10.27 -8.35 -2.16
CA ASP A 405 9.44 -8.45 -0.96
C ASP A 405 9.30 -9.92 -0.50
N ILE A 406 9.32 -10.85 -1.47
CA ILE A 406 9.17 -12.29 -1.26
C ILE A 406 10.25 -13.09 -1.97
N LEU A 407 10.44 -14.35 -1.57
CA LEU A 407 11.34 -15.34 -2.20
C LEU A 407 12.84 -14.98 -2.30
N ASN A 408 13.30 -13.94 -1.60
CA ASN A 408 14.69 -13.42 -1.69
C ASN A 408 15.76 -14.27 -0.94
N LYS A 409 15.42 -15.43 -0.37
CA LYS A 409 16.38 -16.22 0.45
C LYS A 409 17.31 -17.10 -0.39
N LYS A 410 18.55 -17.31 0.07
CA LYS A 410 19.63 -18.16 -0.50
C LYS A 410 20.40 -17.69 -1.76
N ASN A 411 20.06 -16.58 -2.43
CA ASN A 411 20.88 -16.03 -3.55
C ASN A 411 20.69 -14.50 -3.75
N GLY A 412 20.39 -13.78 -2.67
CA GLY A 412 19.89 -12.39 -2.74
C GLY A 412 20.79 -11.42 -3.51
N LYS A 413 22.12 -11.52 -3.41
CA LYS A 413 23.03 -10.58 -4.12
C LYS A 413 22.93 -10.68 -5.65
N THR A 414 22.93 -11.89 -6.20
CA THR A 414 22.81 -12.11 -7.66
C THR A 414 21.41 -11.73 -8.14
N TRP A 415 20.40 -12.10 -7.36
CA TRP A 415 19.01 -11.73 -7.60
C TRP A 415 18.80 -10.20 -7.65
N THR A 416 19.27 -9.49 -6.63
CA THR A 416 19.24 -8.01 -6.58
C THR A 416 20.01 -7.38 -7.74
N THR A 417 21.16 -7.94 -8.12
CA THR A 417 21.93 -7.43 -9.27
C THR A 417 21.16 -7.58 -10.60
N LEU A 418 20.45 -8.70 -10.77
CA LEU A 418 19.62 -8.93 -11.96
C LEU A 418 18.42 -8.00 -12.01
N ILE A 419 17.75 -7.78 -10.86
CA ILE A 419 16.66 -6.80 -10.74
C ILE A 419 17.18 -5.41 -11.10
N ARG A 420 18.27 -4.96 -10.50
CA ARG A 420 18.81 -3.61 -10.75
C ARG A 420 19.04 -3.37 -12.25
N LYS A 421 19.74 -4.30 -12.91
CA LYS A 421 20.12 -4.19 -14.33
C LYS A 421 18.95 -4.31 -15.33
N ASN A 422 17.89 -5.02 -14.96
CA ASN A 422 16.80 -5.37 -15.89
C ASN A 422 15.45 -4.73 -15.57
N PHE A 423 15.28 -4.22 -14.35
CA PHE A 423 14.06 -3.60 -13.84
C PHE A 423 14.29 -2.14 -13.46
N ASP A 424 15.21 -1.84 -12.54
CA ASP A 424 15.42 -0.47 -12.03
C ASP A 424 16.04 0.45 -13.10
N GLU A 425 17.08 -0.02 -13.77
CA GLU A 425 17.82 0.73 -14.80
C GLU A 425 17.19 0.62 -16.21
N ARG A 426 16.00 0.01 -16.32
CA ARG A 426 15.38 -0.33 -17.61
C ARG A 426 15.16 0.87 -18.53
N LEU A 427 14.85 2.03 -17.94
CA LEU A 427 14.53 3.25 -18.69
C LEU A 427 15.76 4.14 -18.97
N LEU A 428 16.96 3.75 -18.54
CA LEU A 428 18.18 4.53 -18.83
C LEU A 428 18.45 4.74 -20.32
N PRO A 429 18.29 3.75 -21.22
CA PRO A 429 18.52 3.98 -22.65
C PRO A 429 17.53 4.98 -23.25
N GLU A 430 16.29 4.97 -22.77
CA GLU A 430 15.30 5.96 -23.18
C GLU A 430 15.67 7.34 -22.61
N PHE A 431 16.05 7.40 -21.35
CA PHE A 431 16.48 8.61 -20.69
C PHE A 431 17.69 9.25 -21.41
N LYS A 432 18.65 8.44 -21.86
CA LYS A 432 19.76 8.85 -22.73
C LYS A 432 19.26 9.52 -24.00
N LYS A 433 18.32 8.90 -24.73
CA LYS A 433 17.79 9.45 -25.99
C LYS A 433 17.18 10.84 -25.81
N ILE A 434 16.54 11.10 -24.67
CA ILE A 434 16.01 12.43 -24.36
C ILE A 434 17.17 13.43 -24.19
N ALA A 435 18.22 13.06 -23.46
CA ALA A 435 19.41 13.89 -23.25
C ALA A 435 20.25 14.11 -24.52
N GLU A 436 20.27 13.15 -25.45
CA GLU A 436 20.96 13.23 -26.75
C GLU A 436 20.48 14.40 -27.62
N SER A 437 19.30 14.96 -27.33
CA SER A 437 18.80 16.18 -27.98
C SER A 437 19.58 17.45 -27.59
N TYR A 438 20.26 17.43 -26.45
CA TYR A 438 21.09 18.54 -25.95
C TYR A 438 22.58 18.27 -26.09
N ASP A 439 22.98 17.01 -25.89
CA ASP A 439 24.37 16.58 -25.94
C ASP A 439 24.46 15.15 -26.50
N ARG A 440 24.98 15.03 -27.72
CA ARG A 440 25.15 13.74 -28.39
C ARG A 440 26.15 12.82 -27.67
N ASP A 441 27.05 13.39 -26.88
CA ASP A 441 28.10 12.66 -26.14
C ASP A 441 27.68 12.34 -24.69
N CYS A 442 26.39 12.50 -24.36
CA CYS A 442 25.87 12.18 -23.04
C CYS A 442 26.19 10.72 -22.64
N LYS A 443 26.51 10.55 -21.36
CA LYS A 443 26.96 9.28 -20.78
C LYS A 443 25.89 8.76 -19.82
N ILE A 444 25.61 7.46 -19.86
CA ILE A 444 24.77 6.76 -18.87
C ILE A 444 25.55 5.66 -18.17
N ASN A 445 25.14 5.28 -16.95
CA ASN A 445 25.85 4.31 -16.09
C ASN A 445 27.35 4.56 -16.07
N TYR A 446 27.73 5.82 -15.86
CA TYR A 446 29.11 6.25 -15.90
C TYR A 446 29.79 6.01 -14.54
N TYR A 447 30.72 5.06 -14.52
CA TYR A 447 31.46 4.66 -13.32
C TYR A 447 32.70 5.53 -13.10
N LEU A 448 32.64 6.42 -12.11
CA LEU A 448 33.73 7.32 -11.72
C LEU A 448 34.97 6.58 -11.20
N ASN A 449 34.79 5.41 -10.57
CA ASN A 449 35.90 4.55 -10.14
C ASN A 449 36.70 3.95 -11.31
N GLN A 450 36.16 4.00 -12.54
CA GLN A 450 36.81 3.57 -13.77
C GLN A 450 37.36 4.75 -14.60
N SER A 451 37.23 5.98 -14.13
CA SER A 451 37.72 7.19 -14.82
C SER A 451 39.21 7.07 -15.18
N LYS A 452 39.60 7.62 -16.33
CA LYS A 452 41.01 7.66 -16.75
C LYS A 452 41.83 8.71 -15.96
N ILE A 453 41.16 9.58 -15.20
CA ILE A 453 41.78 10.62 -14.39
C ILE A 453 42.01 10.07 -12.97
N ASP A 454 43.26 9.82 -12.61
CA ASP A 454 43.63 9.22 -11.32
C ASP A 454 43.12 10.03 -10.11
N GLY A 455 43.07 11.36 -10.24
CA GLY A 455 42.48 12.24 -9.23
C GLY A 455 41.00 11.92 -8.94
N ILE A 456 40.21 11.59 -9.96
CA ILE A 456 38.79 11.22 -9.79
C ILE A 456 38.69 9.84 -9.12
N LYS A 457 39.51 8.87 -9.54
CA LYS A 457 39.57 7.55 -8.89
C LYS A 457 39.90 7.64 -7.40
N ALA A 458 40.85 8.50 -7.04
CA ALA A 458 41.24 8.72 -5.65
C ALA A 458 40.10 9.32 -4.82
N LEU A 459 39.33 10.26 -5.38
CA LEU A 459 38.15 10.83 -4.72
C LEU A 459 37.09 9.76 -4.41
N VAL A 460 36.86 8.82 -5.33
CA VAL A 460 35.93 7.70 -5.10
C VAL A 460 36.44 6.75 -4.02
N LYS A 461 37.72 6.31 -4.09
CA LYS A 461 38.32 5.39 -3.12
C LYS A 461 38.31 5.92 -1.68
N ASN A 462 38.41 7.24 -1.50
CA ASN A 462 38.37 7.88 -0.19
C ASN A 462 36.93 8.11 0.34
N ASN A 463 35.91 7.49 -0.28
CA ASN A 463 34.48 7.66 0.05
C ASN A 463 33.98 9.12 0.02
N SER A 464 34.70 9.99 -0.70
CA SER A 464 34.33 11.40 -0.84
C SER A 464 33.32 11.63 -1.98
N LEU A 465 33.21 10.65 -2.89
CA LEU A 465 32.46 10.74 -4.12
C LEU A 465 31.66 9.45 -4.37
N ILE A 466 30.52 9.57 -5.04
CA ILE A 466 29.71 8.42 -5.46
C ILE A 466 30.39 7.67 -6.60
N GLU A 467 30.12 6.38 -6.74
CA GLU A 467 30.82 5.53 -7.70
C GLU A 467 30.23 5.60 -9.12
N GLU A 468 28.92 5.77 -9.23
CA GLU A 468 28.15 5.66 -10.47
C GLU A 468 27.26 6.89 -10.66
N LEU A 469 27.20 7.36 -11.91
CA LEU A 469 26.33 8.42 -12.38
C LEU A 469 25.40 7.89 -13.46
N ASP A 470 24.10 7.95 -13.23
CA ASP A 470 23.10 7.36 -14.12
C ASP A 470 22.99 8.10 -15.46
N LEU A 471 23.02 9.43 -15.43
CA LEU A 471 23.12 10.28 -16.62
C LEU A 471 24.02 11.49 -16.35
N VAL A 472 24.91 11.78 -17.30
CA VAL A 472 25.76 12.98 -17.32
C VAL A 472 25.80 13.56 -18.73
N PHE A 473 25.63 14.87 -18.85
CA PHE A 473 25.76 15.58 -20.12
C PHE A 473 26.12 17.05 -19.93
N ILE A 474 26.64 17.70 -20.99
CA ILE A 474 26.97 19.13 -20.97
C ILE A 474 26.08 19.88 -21.96
N TYR A 475 25.43 20.94 -21.49
CA TYR A 475 24.67 21.86 -22.35
C TYR A 475 24.85 23.29 -21.88
N ASN A 476 25.12 24.22 -22.79
CA ASN A 476 25.34 25.65 -22.50
C ASN A 476 26.27 25.90 -21.29
N ASN A 477 27.49 25.35 -21.34
CA ASN A 477 28.49 25.41 -20.27
C ASN A 477 27.99 24.92 -18.89
N THR A 478 26.97 24.06 -18.85
CA THR A 478 26.47 23.49 -17.60
C THR A 478 26.61 21.98 -17.67
N LEU A 479 27.26 21.40 -16.66
CA LEU A 479 27.32 19.96 -16.48
C LEU A 479 26.07 19.50 -15.73
N TYR A 480 25.22 18.73 -16.39
CA TYR A 480 24.03 18.14 -15.81
C TYR A 480 24.33 16.73 -15.32
N THR A 481 23.89 16.42 -14.10
CA THR A 481 23.95 15.08 -13.50
C THR A 481 22.58 14.70 -12.99
N TYR A 482 22.08 13.55 -13.41
CA TYR A 482 20.79 13.02 -12.95
C TYR A 482 20.94 11.61 -12.41
N ASP A 483 20.22 11.31 -11.32
CA ASP A 483 20.10 9.96 -10.74
C ASP A 483 18.70 9.41 -11.09
N LEU A 484 18.60 8.20 -11.65
CA LEU A 484 17.34 7.56 -12.02
C LEU A 484 16.84 6.69 -10.85
N LYS A 485 15.60 6.89 -10.44
CA LYS A 485 15.00 6.16 -9.30
C LYS A 485 13.67 5.52 -9.65
N ASN A 486 13.48 4.32 -9.14
CA ASN A 486 12.20 3.62 -9.22
C ASN A 486 11.56 3.55 -7.82
N TYR A 487 10.77 4.57 -7.47
CA TYR A 487 10.02 4.59 -6.21
C TYR A 487 8.61 3.96 -6.33
N GLY A 488 8.20 3.59 -7.56
CA GLY A 488 6.82 3.22 -7.87
C GLY A 488 5.83 4.38 -7.68
N LEU A 489 4.53 4.05 -7.69
CA LEU A 489 3.45 5.00 -7.41
C LEU A 489 3.14 4.99 -5.90
N ALA A 490 3.10 6.17 -5.28
CA ALA A 490 2.60 6.30 -3.92
C ALA A 490 1.07 6.23 -3.95
N ARG A 491 0.48 5.39 -3.10
CA ARG A 491 -0.96 5.15 -3.04
C ARG A 491 -1.58 5.56 -1.71
N ASN A 492 -0.79 6.09 -0.77
CA ASN A 492 -1.26 6.67 0.48
C ASN A 492 -0.33 7.79 0.97
N VAL A 493 -0.80 8.54 1.98
CA VAL A 493 -0.08 9.68 2.56
C VAL A 493 1.29 9.28 3.12
N LYS A 494 1.37 8.17 3.86
CA LYS A 494 2.62 7.65 4.44
C LYS A 494 3.70 7.44 3.39
N GLN A 495 3.33 6.84 2.25
CA GLN A 495 4.21 6.66 1.10
C GLN A 495 4.61 8.00 0.47
N CYS A 496 3.67 8.93 0.32
CA CYS A 496 3.98 10.27 -0.19
C CYS A 496 5.01 10.99 0.70
N LYS A 497 4.79 11.00 2.02
CA LYS A 497 5.75 11.51 3.01
C LYS A 497 7.11 10.85 2.89
N SER A 498 7.16 9.51 2.83
CA SER A 498 8.42 8.77 2.69
C SER A 498 9.20 9.18 1.44
N ILE A 499 8.54 9.26 0.29
CA ILE A 499 9.17 9.64 -0.98
C ILE A 499 9.69 11.10 -0.90
N VAL A 500 8.82 12.05 -0.53
CA VAL A 500 9.12 13.48 -0.61
C VAL A 500 10.08 13.96 0.49
N ASN A 501 9.88 13.48 1.72
CA ASN A 501 10.63 13.97 2.89
C ASN A 501 11.80 13.07 3.29
N SER A 502 11.90 11.85 2.76
CA SER A 502 13.01 10.95 3.10
C SER A 502 13.80 10.48 1.88
N GLN A 503 13.19 9.80 0.90
CA GLN A 503 13.93 9.17 -0.18
C GLN A 503 14.57 10.20 -1.12
N ILE A 504 13.78 11.11 -1.69
CA ILE A 504 14.29 12.14 -2.60
C ILE A 504 15.22 13.12 -1.86
N TYR A 505 14.91 13.45 -0.60
CA TYR A 505 15.77 14.30 0.22
C TYR A 505 17.17 13.70 0.39
N LYS A 506 17.26 12.39 0.69
CA LYS A 506 18.55 11.68 0.80
C LYS A 506 19.31 11.66 -0.52
N GLU A 507 18.63 11.47 -1.65
CA GLU A 507 19.27 11.52 -2.96
C GLU A 507 19.79 12.93 -3.28
N PHE A 508 19.04 13.99 -2.98
CA PHE A 508 19.55 15.35 -3.13
C PHE A 508 20.74 15.64 -2.20
N ALA A 509 20.76 15.13 -0.97
CA ALA A 509 21.92 15.28 -0.10
C ALA A 509 23.18 14.64 -0.71
N LYS A 510 23.03 13.44 -1.28
CA LYS A 510 24.08 12.73 -2.03
C LYS A 510 24.54 13.53 -3.27
N LEU A 511 23.59 14.01 -4.09
CA LEU A 511 23.89 14.76 -5.31
C LEU A 511 24.47 16.15 -5.03
N ASN A 512 24.05 16.82 -3.95
CA ASN A 512 24.66 18.09 -3.53
C ASN A 512 26.11 17.89 -3.09
N LYS A 513 26.41 16.80 -2.37
CA LYS A 513 27.80 16.43 -2.05
C LYS A 513 28.61 16.21 -3.34
N LEU A 514 28.05 15.51 -4.32
CA LEU A 514 28.66 15.34 -5.65
C LEU A 514 28.93 16.70 -6.32
N LYS A 515 27.91 17.58 -6.42
CA LYS A 515 28.01 18.92 -7.02
C LYS A 515 29.15 19.73 -6.37
N SER A 516 29.18 19.79 -5.04
CA SER A 516 30.25 20.48 -4.30
C SER A 516 31.63 19.88 -4.56
N THR A 517 31.76 18.55 -4.61
CA THR A 517 33.04 17.90 -4.92
C THR A 517 33.51 18.17 -6.35
N ILE A 518 32.59 18.17 -7.33
CA ILE A 518 32.89 18.51 -8.73
C ILE A 518 33.40 19.95 -8.81
N LEU A 519 32.68 20.90 -8.21
CA LEU A 519 33.05 22.32 -8.26
C LEU A 519 34.39 22.60 -7.57
N SER A 520 34.65 21.99 -6.41
CA SER A 520 35.94 22.10 -5.71
C SER A 520 37.12 21.49 -6.47
N ASN A 521 36.84 20.57 -7.40
CA ASN A 521 37.84 19.89 -8.23
C ASN A 521 37.60 20.14 -9.73
N LYS A 522 37.05 21.31 -10.09
CA LYS A 522 36.49 21.61 -11.42
C LYS A 522 37.40 21.21 -12.57
N LEU A 523 38.70 21.52 -12.48
CA LEU A 523 39.69 21.19 -13.52
C LEU A 523 39.84 19.68 -13.78
N LEU A 524 39.71 18.84 -12.75
CA LEU A 524 39.78 17.38 -12.90
C LEU A 524 38.56 16.87 -13.66
N PHE A 525 37.38 17.37 -13.30
CA PHE A 525 36.12 16.97 -13.93
C PHE A 525 35.97 17.54 -15.34
N GLN A 526 36.51 18.73 -15.62
CA GLN A 526 36.56 19.27 -16.98
C GLN A 526 37.43 18.43 -17.91
N LYS A 527 38.51 17.83 -17.40
CA LYS A 527 39.33 16.87 -18.16
C LYS A 527 38.58 15.57 -18.49
N GLU A 528 37.63 15.17 -17.65
CA GLU A 528 36.87 13.92 -17.80
C GLU A 528 35.59 14.09 -18.65
N PHE A 529 34.87 15.18 -18.44
CA PHE A 529 33.55 15.41 -19.04
C PHE A 529 33.52 16.47 -20.14
N GLY A 530 34.51 17.36 -20.21
CA GLY A 530 34.52 18.51 -21.12
C GLY A 530 34.38 19.84 -20.37
N GLN A 531 34.45 20.97 -21.08
CA GLN A 531 34.39 22.29 -20.46
C GLN A 531 32.98 22.62 -19.97
N PHE A 532 32.88 23.10 -18.73
CA PHE A 532 31.64 23.60 -18.12
C PHE A 532 31.96 24.66 -17.07
N ASP A 533 31.02 25.55 -16.83
CA ASP A 533 31.08 26.63 -15.85
C ASP A 533 30.35 26.31 -14.55
N THR A 534 29.17 25.71 -14.68
CA THR A 534 28.28 25.37 -13.56
C THR A 534 27.91 23.89 -13.58
N VAL A 535 27.34 23.41 -12.48
CA VAL A 535 26.93 22.02 -12.30
C VAL A 535 25.50 22.01 -11.80
N GLU A 536 24.65 21.24 -12.45
CA GLU A 536 23.24 21.11 -12.13
C GLU A 536 22.89 19.64 -11.85
N ILE A 537 22.09 19.43 -10.80
CA ILE A 537 21.76 18.09 -10.30
C ILE A 537 20.25 17.90 -10.29
N GLY A 538 19.81 16.68 -10.58
CA GLY A 538 18.41 16.33 -10.45
C GLY A 538 18.17 14.84 -10.23
N VAL A 539 16.92 14.51 -9.98
CA VAL A 539 16.44 13.13 -9.84
C VAL A 539 15.41 12.89 -10.93
N VAL A 540 15.56 11.82 -11.69
CA VAL A 540 14.53 11.36 -12.62
C VAL A 540 13.87 10.12 -12.06
N THR A 541 12.56 10.03 -12.12
CA THR A 541 11.81 8.89 -11.60
C THR A 541 11.13 8.10 -12.70
N VAL A 542 11.06 6.77 -12.54
CA VAL A 542 10.41 5.89 -13.52
C VAL A 542 8.93 6.23 -13.68
N ASN A 543 8.25 6.54 -12.58
CA ASN A 543 6.85 6.92 -12.51
C ASN A 543 6.68 8.34 -11.95
N THR A 544 5.49 8.91 -12.13
CA THR A 544 5.14 10.20 -11.51
C THR A 544 5.20 10.09 -9.99
N THR A 545 5.89 11.04 -9.34
CA THR A 545 6.00 11.08 -7.86
C THR A 545 5.23 12.25 -7.27
N PRO A 546 4.86 12.19 -5.97
CA PRO A 546 4.19 13.30 -5.30
C PRO A 546 5.09 14.54 -5.16
N TYR A 547 6.39 14.48 -5.43
CA TYR A 547 7.33 15.55 -5.11
C TYR A 547 6.93 16.91 -5.67
N LYS A 548 6.61 16.99 -6.96
CA LYS A 548 6.23 18.25 -7.63
C LYS A 548 4.96 18.90 -7.07
N TYR A 549 4.11 18.13 -6.41
CA TYR A 549 2.87 18.63 -5.78
C TYR A 549 3.15 19.25 -4.42
N PHE A 550 4.27 18.91 -3.77
CA PHE A 550 4.57 19.37 -2.41
C PHE A 550 5.84 20.22 -2.30
N LYS A 551 6.76 20.11 -3.26
CA LYS A 551 8.07 20.78 -3.24
C LYS A 551 8.53 21.17 -4.65
N ASN A 552 9.38 22.18 -4.69
CA ASN A 552 10.08 22.62 -5.90
C ASN A 552 11.47 21.97 -5.96
N GLY A 553 11.91 21.62 -7.17
CA GLY A 553 13.24 21.06 -7.43
C GLY A 553 13.28 20.33 -8.77
N ARG A 554 14.49 19.98 -9.24
CA ARG A 554 14.71 19.23 -10.49
C ARG A 554 14.39 17.74 -10.28
N VAL A 555 13.13 17.45 -10.02
CA VAL A 555 12.58 16.10 -9.87
C VAL A 555 11.50 15.90 -10.92
N TYR A 556 11.80 15.06 -11.90
CA TYR A 556 10.91 14.83 -13.04
C TYR A 556 10.70 13.34 -13.25
N SER A 557 9.55 12.94 -13.74
CA SER A 557 9.32 11.55 -14.13
C SER A 557 9.57 11.32 -15.62
N ILE A 558 9.90 10.09 -16.02
CA ILE A 558 10.02 9.72 -17.44
C ILE A 558 8.75 10.06 -18.23
N PRO A 559 7.51 9.80 -17.73
CA PRO A 559 6.29 10.28 -18.38
C PRO A 559 6.25 11.79 -18.64
N GLU A 560 6.75 12.62 -17.72
CA GLU A 560 6.81 14.07 -17.90
C GLU A 560 7.86 14.47 -18.93
N LEU A 561 9.04 13.85 -18.89
CA LEU A 561 10.11 14.12 -19.84
C LEU A 561 9.74 13.72 -21.27
N ARG A 562 8.94 12.66 -21.45
CA ARG A 562 8.38 12.31 -22.77
C ARG A 562 7.50 13.42 -23.34
N LYS A 563 6.72 14.09 -22.49
CA LYS A 563 5.82 15.18 -22.90
C LYS A 563 6.59 16.48 -23.11
N ASN A 564 7.56 16.76 -22.25
CA ASN A 564 8.36 17.98 -22.32
C ASN A 564 9.85 17.70 -22.00
N PRO A 565 10.67 17.37 -23.01
CA PRO A 565 12.10 17.14 -22.84
C PRO A 565 12.88 18.33 -22.26
N ASN A 566 12.36 19.57 -22.40
CA ASN A 566 13.04 20.79 -21.93
C ASN A 566 13.16 20.85 -20.40
N LEU A 567 12.38 20.04 -19.68
CA LEU A 567 12.48 19.92 -18.23
C LEU A 567 13.89 19.47 -17.77
N LEU A 568 14.66 18.78 -18.61
CA LEU A 568 16.03 18.37 -18.25
C LEU A 568 17.03 19.51 -18.13
N ILE A 569 16.76 20.64 -18.79
CA ILE A 569 17.66 21.80 -18.81
C ILE A 569 17.05 23.03 -18.13
N SER A 570 15.75 22.99 -17.81
CA SER A 570 15.02 24.06 -17.10
C SER A 570 15.40 24.19 -15.64
#